data_AF-A0A2V8SCB1-F1
#
_entry.id   AF-A0A2V8SCB1-F1
#
_cell.length_a   1.000
_cell.length_b   1.000
_cell.length_c   1.000
_cell.angle_alpha   90.00
_cell.angle_beta   90.00
_cell.angle_gamma   90.00
#
_symmetry.space_group_name_H-M   'P 1'
#
loop_
_entity.id
_entity.type
_entity.pdbx_description
1 polymer ?
#
loop_
_entity_poly.entity_id
_entity_poly.type
_entity_poly.pdbx_seq_one_letter_code
_entity_poly.pdbx_strand_id
1 'polypeptide(L)'
;MIRSPSDELLKRQEELTRLLADPGLMTSTGGRMAAAAGSHDVTARQAATLAAGYAADEAARWRQVLGAVRTLVDALSGWPGYRAIVFMGDGVPEDPAQDYLERIVGRHNPYQPTGASNLSFEIKELAHAAAAAGVTIHTVQTAGLSAGSAREVRAALRRSNALEAIALNTGGLTSSSNDLSKGLAQAEAASRAYYIIGYAPEGPPDGLEHTVQLRVRRSGVRLSWRREFTRLRPAEARQRAIQAAHLMPEFYRGMDLDLSVVPGPAGAGQQVTDLVAHLPGDKVLFLPEDGRPTARLEVGFVALDASQHETLRVARALRLALPPDAPQDQGGTGLDLYSRVRLPVSAQTVTAVVADMASGTIGAARLVLPKAWGEEHDILGLSIYSLAERSLWVEVPAGGVGGEEPQQASAFEIGPALKATFASGEPLACGFRTGQARAPGDPALRLLIRLGDIAVRTVEVADGPADPGGAVKRPLPVQGLAAGDYTLVVQEVQGKEAIDRASLPFRIR
;
A
#
# COMPACT_ATOMS: atom_id res chain seq x y z
N MET A 1 25.37 -0.61 -17.82
CA MET A 1 25.20 -2.07 -17.63
C MET A 1 25.18 -2.37 -16.15
N ILE A 2 24.00 -2.28 -15.53
CA ILE A 2 23.80 -2.61 -14.12
C ILE A 2 23.49 -4.12 -14.11
N ARG A 3 24.36 -4.93 -13.50
CA ARG A 3 24.14 -6.38 -13.39
C ARG A 3 22.93 -6.63 -12.50
N SER A 4 22.08 -7.58 -12.89
CA SER A 4 20.93 -7.98 -12.09
C SER A 4 21.40 -8.47 -10.71
N PRO A 5 20.69 -8.15 -9.60
CA PRO A 5 20.99 -8.71 -8.27
C PRO A 5 21.09 -10.25 -8.27
N SER A 6 20.39 -10.91 -9.20
CA SER A 6 20.43 -12.36 -9.44
C SER A 6 21.80 -12.85 -9.90
N ASP A 7 22.48 -12.08 -10.76
CA ASP A 7 23.77 -12.48 -11.35
C ASP A 7 24.90 -12.38 -10.33
N GLU A 8 24.82 -11.41 -9.41
CA GLU A 8 25.80 -11.27 -8.33
C GLU A 8 25.64 -12.36 -7.27
N LEU A 9 24.39 -12.76 -6.97
CA LEU A 9 24.08 -13.90 -6.13
C LEU A 9 24.57 -15.21 -6.74
N LEU A 10 24.33 -15.43 -8.04
CA LEU A 10 24.81 -16.61 -8.73
C LEU A 10 26.34 -16.67 -8.74
N LYS A 11 27.00 -15.54 -8.98
CA LYS A 11 28.47 -15.44 -8.90
C LYS A 11 29.00 -15.73 -7.50
N ARG A 12 28.36 -15.19 -6.47
CA ARG A 12 28.71 -15.47 -5.08
C ARG A 12 28.42 -16.93 -4.73
N GLN A 13 27.39 -17.56 -5.30
CA GLN A 13 27.07 -18.97 -5.14
C GLN A 13 28.07 -19.89 -5.87
N GLU A 14 28.59 -19.48 -7.03
CA GLU A 14 29.70 -20.15 -7.72
C GLU A 14 31.02 -20.01 -6.96
N GLU A 15 31.29 -18.83 -6.40
CA GLU A 15 32.43 -18.57 -5.52
C GLU A 15 32.31 -19.38 -4.21
N LEU A 16 31.09 -19.52 -3.69
CA LEU A 16 30.73 -20.41 -2.58
C LEU A 16 31.02 -21.88 -2.92
N THR A 17 30.66 -22.32 -4.13
CA THR A 17 30.88 -23.70 -4.59
C THR A 17 32.38 -23.98 -4.76
N ARG A 18 33.16 -22.99 -5.20
CA ARG A 18 34.63 -23.08 -5.25
C ARG A 18 35.28 -23.13 -3.88
N LEU A 19 34.83 -22.30 -2.93
CA LEU A 19 35.33 -22.31 -1.55
C LEU A 19 35.00 -23.61 -0.82
N LEU A 20 33.83 -24.20 -1.08
CA LEU A 20 33.44 -25.51 -0.56
C LEU A 20 34.26 -26.68 -1.15
N ALA A 21 34.89 -26.48 -2.31
CA ALA A 21 35.75 -27.46 -2.96
C ALA A 21 37.23 -27.37 -2.52
N ASP A 22 37.60 -26.40 -1.66
CA ASP A 22 38.95 -26.27 -1.13
C ASP A 22 39.24 -27.37 -0.08
N PRO A 23 40.20 -28.28 -0.33
CA PRO A 23 40.53 -29.38 0.58
C PRO A 23 40.93 -28.92 1.99
N GLY A 24 41.40 -27.66 2.14
CA GLY A 24 41.77 -27.08 3.43
C GLY A 24 40.63 -26.93 4.44
N LEU A 25 39.37 -26.97 3.98
CA LEU A 25 38.16 -26.96 4.83
C LEU A 25 37.67 -28.36 5.22
N MET A 26 38.07 -29.41 4.50
CA MET A 26 37.52 -30.77 4.64
C MET A 26 38.46 -31.78 5.32
N THR A 27 39.73 -31.42 5.60
CA THR A 27 40.68 -32.36 6.22
C THR A 27 41.06 -31.96 7.65
N SER A 28 40.46 -32.63 8.65
CA SER A 28 41.21 -33.06 9.85
C SER A 28 40.47 -34.14 10.63
N THR A 29 40.17 -35.26 9.97
CA THR A 29 39.85 -36.50 10.68
C THR A 29 41.16 -37.18 11.11
N GLY A 30 41.63 -36.84 12.31
CA GLY A 30 42.60 -37.64 13.07
C GLY A 30 44.09 -37.34 12.85
N GLY A 31 44.77 -36.91 13.92
CA GLY A 31 46.20 -37.16 14.12
C GLY A 31 47.12 -35.94 14.34
N ARG A 32 47.56 -35.79 15.60
CA ARG A 32 48.71 -35.01 16.14
C ARG A 32 48.64 -33.47 16.06
N MET A 33 48.37 -32.89 17.23
CA MET A 33 48.60 -31.50 17.59
C MET A 33 50.10 -31.13 17.56
N ALA A 34 50.44 -30.08 16.81
CA ALA A 34 51.30 -28.95 17.21
C ALA A 34 51.76 -28.19 15.94
N ALA A 35 51.00 -27.18 15.49
CA ALA A 35 51.44 -26.05 14.62
C ALA A 35 50.30 -25.25 13.93
N ALA A 36 49.01 -25.49 14.22
CA ALA A 36 47.90 -24.90 13.45
C ALA A 36 46.98 -23.92 14.22
N ALA A 37 47.41 -23.33 15.33
CA ALA A 37 46.55 -22.44 16.11
C ALA A 37 46.21 -21.11 15.38
N GLY A 38 47.07 -20.64 14.48
CA GLY A 38 46.89 -19.36 13.76
C GLY A 38 46.05 -19.44 12.49
N SER A 39 46.15 -20.53 11.70
CA SER A 39 45.41 -20.66 10.44
C SER A 39 43.93 -20.95 10.67
N HIS A 40 43.60 -21.82 11.64
CA HIS A 40 42.22 -22.14 11.98
C HIS A 40 41.43 -20.93 12.50
N ASP A 41 42.07 -20.01 13.23
CA ASP A 41 41.41 -18.81 13.76
C ASP A 41 41.15 -17.77 12.65
N VAL A 42 42.05 -17.66 11.66
CA VAL A 42 41.85 -16.80 10.48
C VAL A 42 40.72 -17.34 9.60
N THR A 43 40.65 -18.65 9.36
CA THR A 43 39.57 -19.26 8.57
C THR A 43 38.22 -19.15 9.29
N ALA A 44 38.18 -19.33 10.61
CA ALA A 44 36.96 -19.16 11.40
C ALA A 44 36.43 -17.71 11.37
N ARG A 45 37.34 -16.72 11.47
CA ARG A 45 36.98 -15.29 11.35
C ARG A 45 36.49 -14.94 9.96
N GLN A 46 37.13 -15.43 8.91
CA GLN A 46 36.67 -15.22 7.52
C GLN A 46 35.28 -15.84 7.28
N ALA A 47 35.05 -17.06 7.75
CA ALA A 47 33.75 -17.71 7.66
C ALA A 47 32.67 -16.94 8.45
N ALA A 48 33.01 -16.40 9.63
CA ALA A 48 32.10 -15.56 10.40
C ALA A 48 31.76 -14.24 9.70
N THR A 49 32.73 -13.58 9.06
CA THR A 49 32.49 -12.37 8.26
C THR A 49 31.56 -12.63 7.08
N LEU A 50 31.79 -13.74 6.35
CA LEU A 50 30.91 -14.15 5.24
C LEU A 50 29.51 -14.50 5.72
N ALA A 51 29.40 -15.21 6.84
CA ALA A 51 28.12 -15.54 7.46
C ALA A 51 27.35 -14.28 7.88
N ALA A 52 28.03 -13.31 8.47
CA ALA A 52 27.43 -12.04 8.87
C ALA A 52 26.91 -11.25 7.66
N GLY A 53 27.67 -11.21 6.56
CA GLY A 53 27.24 -10.58 5.30
C GLY A 53 26.00 -11.27 4.71
N TYR A 54 26.04 -12.60 4.57
CA TYR A 54 24.89 -13.40 4.12
C TYR A 54 23.66 -13.17 5.01
N ALA A 55 23.85 -13.16 6.33
CA ALA A 55 22.77 -13.01 7.27
C ALA A 55 22.15 -11.62 7.28
N ALA A 56 22.94 -10.57 7.09
CA ALA A 56 22.41 -9.22 6.93
C ALA A 56 21.51 -9.13 5.68
N ASP A 57 21.95 -9.68 4.55
CA ASP A 57 21.19 -9.68 3.30
C ASP A 57 19.90 -10.53 3.41
N GLU A 58 19.99 -11.72 4.01
CA GLU A 58 18.84 -12.61 4.21
C GLU A 58 17.85 -12.04 5.24
N ALA A 59 18.34 -11.49 6.34
CA ALA A 59 17.49 -10.82 7.32
C ALA A 59 16.78 -9.60 6.72
N ALA A 60 17.46 -8.79 5.89
CA ALA A 60 16.82 -7.66 5.20
C ALA A 60 15.65 -8.12 4.31
N ARG A 61 15.82 -9.22 3.56
CA ARG A 61 14.73 -9.83 2.76
C ARG A 61 13.57 -10.29 3.63
N TRP A 62 13.85 -11.02 4.70
CA TRP A 62 12.79 -11.52 5.59
C TRP A 62 12.07 -10.40 6.34
N ARG A 63 12.76 -9.32 6.72
CA ARG A 63 12.10 -8.12 7.28
C ARG A 63 11.11 -7.52 6.30
N GLN A 64 11.42 -7.48 5.00
CA GLN A 64 10.48 -7.02 3.99
C GLN A 64 9.26 -7.94 3.89
N VAL A 65 9.46 -9.26 3.92
CA VAL A 65 8.35 -10.24 3.91
C VAL A 65 7.47 -10.11 5.15
N LEU A 66 8.06 -10.13 6.35
CA LEU A 66 7.32 -9.98 7.62
C LEU A 66 6.62 -8.62 7.70
N GLY A 67 7.26 -7.56 7.20
CA GLY A 67 6.67 -6.23 7.06
C GLY A 67 5.46 -6.22 6.12
N ALA A 68 5.53 -6.91 4.97
CA ALA A 68 4.40 -7.02 4.05
C ALA A 68 3.22 -7.79 4.67
N VAL A 69 3.49 -8.89 5.40
CA VAL A 69 2.43 -9.61 6.14
C VAL A 69 1.82 -8.74 7.24
N ARG A 70 2.63 -7.94 7.93
CA ARG A 70 2.15 -6.96 8.92
C ARG A 70 1.25 -5.89 8.29
N THR A 71 1.61 -5.36 7.12
CA THR A 71 0.73 -4.43 6.37
C THR A 71 -0.61 -5.07 6.05
N LEU A 72 -0.62 -6.35 5.63
CA LEU A 72 -1.86 -7.08 5.35
C LEU A 72 -2.70 -7.26 6.63
N VAL A 73 -2.06 -7.56 7.76
CA VAL A 73 -2.71 -7.60 9.08
C VAL A 73 -3.37 -6.27 9.41
N ASP A 74 -2.65 -5.16 9.25
CA ASP A 74 -3.14 -3.81 9.52
C ASP A 74 -4.31 -3.46 8.58
N ALA A 75 -4.26 -3.84 7.31
CA ALA A 75 -5.35 -3.67 6.33
C ALA A 75 -6.62 -4.45 6.70
N LEU A 76 -6.47 -5.69 7.18
CA LEU A 76 -7.58 -6.53 7.62
C LEU A 76 -8.16 -6.09 8.97
N SER A 77 -7.45 -5.28 9.77
CA SER A 77 -7.85 -4.90 11.13
C SER A 77 -9.21 -4.18 11.22
N GLY A 78 -9.61 -3.46 10.17
CA GLY A 78 -10.89 -2.77 10.09
C GLY A 78 -12.07 -3.64 9.59
N TRP A 79 -11.80 -4.83 9.08
CA TRP A 79 -12.83 -5.67 8.47
C TRP A 79 -13.63 -6.46 9.54
N PRO A 80 -14.97 -6.55 9.41
CA PRO A 80 -15.78 -7.31 10.36
C PRO A 80 -15.60 -8.82 10.16
N GLY A 81 -15.88 -9.58 11.22
CA GLY A 81 -15.91 -11.05 11.18
C GLY A 81 -14.55 -11.73 11.38
N TYR A 82 -14.52 -13.02 11.08
CA TYR A 82 -13.31 -13.84 11.18
C TYR A 82 -12.35 -13.52 10.05
N ARG A 83 -11.13 -13.15 10.42
CA ARG A 83 -10.06 -12.76 9.50
C ARG A 83 -8.89 -13.69 9.73
N ALA A 84 -8.45 -14.34 8.65
CA ALA A 84 -7.30 -15.22 8.72
C ALA A 84 -6.40 -15.08 7.50
N ILE A 85 -5.12 -15.29 7.73
CA ILE A 85 -4.08 -15.37 6.70
C ILE A 85 -3.55 -16.80 6.74
N VAL A 86 -3.39 -17.43 5.58
CA VAL A 86 -2.64 -18.67 5.46
C VAL A 86 -1.25 -18.33 4.93
N PHE A 87 -0.25 -18.40 5.81
CA PHE A 87 1.15 -18.18 5.47
C PHE A 87 1.80 -19.51 5.09
N MET A 88 2.20 -19.64 3.82
CA MET A 88 2.87 -20.83 3.30
C MET A 88 4.34 -20.52 3.06
N GLY A 89 5.25 -21.33 3.60
CA GLY A 89 6.69 -21.13 3.38
C GLY A 89 7.57 -22.16 4.08
N ASP A 90 8.87 -22.12 3.78
CA ASP A 90 9.87 -23.06 4.31
C ASP A 90 10.30 -22.76 5.75
N GLY A 91 9.66 -21.77 6.37
CA GLY A 91 9.95 -21.23 7.68
C GLY A 91 10.80 -19.96 7.63
N VAL A 92 10.80 -19.23 8.74
CA VAL A 92 11.53 -17.97 8.89
C VAL A 92 12.81 -18.27 9.70
N PRO A 93 14.01 -18.02 9.16
CA PRO A 93 15.25 -18.23 9.90
C PRO A 93 15.42 -17.10 10.93
N GLU A 94 15.17 -17.39 12.21
CA GLU A 94 15.33 -16.41 13.31
C GLU A 94 16.74 -15.81 13.35
N ASP A 95 17.76 -16.64 13.11
CA ASP A 95 19.15 -16.22 12.87
C ASP A 95 19.67 -16.86 11.56
N PRO A 96 19.63 -16.15 10.42
CA PRO A 96 20.12 -16.68 9.15
C PRO A 96 21.62 -17.02 9.16
N ALA A 97 22.42 -16.36 10.00
CA ALA A 97 23.85 -16.65 10.10
C ALA A 97 24.09 -18.04 10.69
N GLN A 98 23.28 -18.44 11.66
CA GLN A 98 23.40 -19.74 12.30
C GLN A 98 23.14 -20.88 11.30
N ASP A 99 22.14 -20.74 10.42
CA ASP A 99 21.87 -21.74 9.38
C ASP A 99 23.03 -21.84 8.36
N TYR A 100 23.67 -20.72 8.03
CA TYR A 100 24.86 -20.67 7.16
C TYR A 100 26.10 -21.30 7.83
N LEU A 101 26.42 -20.86 9.05
CA LEU A 101 27.56 -21.35 9.82
C LEU A 101 27.42 -22.82 10.14
N GLU A 102 26.18 -23.27 10.37
CA GLU A 102 25.92 -24.69 10.42
C GLU A 102 26.33 -25.32 9.07
N ARG A 103 25.72 -25.00 7.95
CA ARG A 103 26.08 -25.69 6.68
C ARG A 103 27.57 -25.75 6.35
N ILE A 104 28.37 -24.73 6.72
CA ILE A 104 29.77 -24.61 6.30
C ILE A 104 30.80 -25.04 7.35
N VAL A 105 30.68 -24.62 8.62
CA VAL A 105 31.82 -24.68 9.56
C VAL A 105 31.80 -25.94 10.44
N GLY A 106 30.71 -26.72 10.44
CA GLY A 106 30.66 -27.99 11.20
C GLY A 106 30.62 -27.88 12.74
N ARG A 107 31.15 -26.79 13.32
CA ARG A 107 31.31 -26.58 14.77
C ARG A 107 30.39 -25.48 15.30
N HIS A 108 30.14 -25.56 16.61
CA HIS A 108 29.58 -24.48 17.41
C HIS A 108 30.53 -23.27 17.33
N ASN A 109 30.22 -22.33 16.45
CA ASN A 109 30.91 -21.06 16.34
C ASN A 109 30.38 -20.17 17.48
N PRO A 110 31.22 -19.48 18.27
CA PRO A 110 30.79 -18.44 19.23
C PRO A 110 30.21 -17.19 18.53
N TYR A 111 29.60 -17.36 17.35
CA TYR A 111 28.85 -16.31 16.68
C TYR A 111 27.66 -15.95 17.56
N GLN A 112 27.65 -14.70 18.01
CA GLN A 112 26.46 -14.10 18.58
C GLN A 112 25.78 -13.30 17.47
N PRO A 113 24.50 -13.57 17.17
CA PRO A 113 23.76 -12.75 16.24
C PRO A 113 23.78 -11.30 16.70
N THR A 114 24.08 -10.40 15.77
CA THR A 114 23.90 -8.97 16.02
C THR A 114 22.44 -8.63 15.82
N GLY A 115 21.97 -7.51 16.39
CA GLY A 115 20.60 -7.06 16.16
C GLY A 115 20.24 -6.91 14.67
N ALA A 116 21.22 -6.70 13.80
CA ALA A 116 21.02 -6.58 12.35
C ALA A 116 20.71 -7.91 11.66
N SER A 117 21.12 -9.06 12.18
CA SER A 117 20.84 -10.38 11.60
C SER A 117 19.72 -11.15 12.31
N ASN A 118 19.35 -10.75 13.52
CA ASN A 118 18.29 -11.41 14.30
C ASN A 118 16.88 -10.94 13.88
N LEU A 119 15.95 -11.89 13.71
CA LEU A 119 14.54 -11.67 13.36
C LEU A 119 13.54 -12.01 14.47
N SER A 120 13.97 -12.40 15.68
CA SER A 120 13.07 -12.75 16.79
C SER A 120 12.07 -11.65 17.09
N PHE A 121 12.53 -10.38 17.04
CA PHE A 121 11.72 -9.22 17.32
C PHE A 121 10.60 -9.06 16.29
N GLU A 122 10.92 -9.14 15.00
CA GLU A 122 9.96 -8.99 13.90
C GLU A 122 8.94 -10.14 13.86
N ILE A 123 9.36 -11.37 14.16
CA ILE A 123 8.46 -12.53 14.29
C ILE A 123 7.47 -12.30 15.43
N LYS A 124 7.95 -11.87 16.60
CA LYS A 124 7.11 -11.59 17.77
C LYS A 124 6.16 -10.42 17.53
N GLU A 125 6.68 -9.32 16.98
CA GLU A 125 5.90 -8.13 16.60
C GLU A 125 4.78 -8.46 15.62
N LEU A 126 5.04 -9.29 14.61
CA LEU A 126 4.01 -9.71 13.66
C LEU A 126 2.90 -10.49 14.38
N ALA A 127 3.26 -11.44 15.23
CA ALA A 127 2.29 -12.23 15.98
C ALA A 127 1.43 -11.35 16.91
N HIS A 128 2.06 -10.38 17.59
CA HIS A 128 1.39 -9.45 18.50
C HIS A 128 0.45 -8.50 17.76
N ALA A 129 0.90 -7.96 16.62
CA ALA A 129 0.09 -7.10 15.77
C ALA A 129 -1.12 -7.87 15.21
N ALA A 130 -0.91 -9.09 14.72
CA ALA A 130 -2.00 -9.94 14.22
C ALA A 130 -3.01 -10.29 15.30
N ALA A 131 -2.53 -10.65 16.50
CA ALA A 131 -3.39 -10.89 17.65
C ALA A 131 -4.20 -9.64 18.03
N ALA A 132 -3.56 -8.46 18.11
CA ALA A 132 -4.22 -7.20 18.42
C ALA A 132 -5.28 -6.81 17.38
N ALA A 133 -4.98 -7.01 16.09
CA ALA A 133 -5.89 -6.75 14.97
C ALA A 133 -7.04 -7.77 14.88
N GLY A 134 -7.02 -8.85 15.67
CA GLY A 134 -7.99 -9.93 15.57
C GLY A 134 -7.80 -10.80 14.32
N VAL A 135 -6.62 -10.78 13.71
CA VAL A 135 -6.25 -11.57 12.52
C VAL A 135 -5.55 -12.85 12.98
N THR A 136 -6.05 -14.01 12.55
CA THR A 136 -5.43 -15.31 12.84
C THR A 136 -4.50 -15.73 11.70
N ILE A 137 -3.26 -16.13 12.01
CA ILE A 137 -2.32 -16.61 11.00
C ILE A 137 -2.22 -18.12 11.12
N HIS A 138 -2.61 -18.85 10.07
CA HIS A 138 -2.30 -20.27 9.93
C HIS A 138 -0.99 -20.42 9.17
N THR A 139 -0.13 -21.36 9.58
CA THR A 139 1.13 -21.60 8.89
C THR A 139 1.17 -22.99 8.26
N VAL A 140 1.60 -23.07 7.00
CA VAL A 140 1.83 -24.33 6.29
C VAL A 140 3.28 -24.38 5.85
N GLN A 141 4.04 -25.33 6.39
CA GLN A 141 5.43 -25.51 6.03
C GLN A 141 5.55 -26.22 4.68
N THR A 142 6.25 -25.60 3.74
CA THR A 142 6.40 -26.12 2.36
C THR A 142 7.67 -26.94 2.14
N ALA A 143 8.66 -26.82 3.02
CA ALA A 143 9.93 -27.54 2.91
C ALA A 143 9.82 -29.07 3.05
N GLY A 144 8.65 -29.56 3.46
CA GLY A 144 8.40 -30.95 3.76
C GLY A 144 9.18 -31.46 4.98
N LEU A 145 9.09 -32.78 5.21
CA LEU A 145 9.81 -33.45 6.29
C LEU A 145 11.31 -33.51 5.96
N SER A 146 12.12 -32.80 6.74
CA SER A 146 13.57 -32.87 6.60
C SER A 146 14.08 -34.23 7.08
N ALA A 147 14.62 -35.01 6.15
CA ALA A 147 15.35 -36.25 6.41
C ALA A 147 16.82 -36.03 6.08
N GLY A 148 17.73 -36.45 6.96
CA GLY A 148 19.16 -36.21 6.78
C GLY A 148 19.94 -36.29 8.08
N SER A 149 21.07 -35.59 8.11
CA SER A 149 21.91 -35.49 9.30
C SER A 149 21.14 -34.84 10.46
N ALA A 150 21.51 -35.18 11.71
CA ALA A 150 20.92 -34.57 12.91
C ALA A 150 21.00 -33.03 12.91
N ARG A 151 21.94 -32.46 12.14
CA ARG A 151 22.08 -31.03 11.93
C ARG A 151 20.99 -30.47 11.03
N GLU A 152 20.78 -31.06 9.86
CA GLU A 152 19.76 -30.59 8.91
C GLU A 152 18.37 -30.66 9.53
N VAL A 153 18.11 -31.71 10.30
CA VAL A 153 16.88 -31.85 11.09
C VAL A 153 16.74 -30.72 12.12
N ARG A 154 17.82 -30.38 12.85
CA ARG A 154 17.79 -29.26 13.82
C ARG A 154 17.55 -27.90 13.16
N ALA A 155 18.19 -27.61 12.02
CA ALA A 155 17.98 -26.37 11.28
C ALA A 155 16.54 -26.24 10.76
N ALA A 156 15.98 -27.34 10.24
CA ALA A 156 14.59 -27.38 9.83
C ALA A 156 13.62 -27.18 11.01
N LEU A 157 13.88 -27.79 12.16
CA LEU A 157 13.09 -27.59 13.38
C LEU A 157 13.10 -26.13 13.84
N ARG A 158 14.25 -25.44 13.81
CA ARG A 158 14.31 -24.00 14.17
C ARG A 158 13.45 -23.14 13.26
N ARG A 159 13.52 -23.36 11.94
CA ARG A 159 12.67 -22.64 10.96
C ARG A 159 11.18 -22.93 11.16
N SER A 160 10.84 -24.18 11.53
CA SER A 160 9.47 -24.57 11.90
C SER A 160 8.98 -23.88 13.18
N ASN A 161 9.85 -23.66 14.17
CA ASN A 161 9.47 -23.01 15.43
C ASN A 161 9.01 -21.57 15.22
N ALA A 162 9.61 -20.83 14.28
CA ALA A 162 9.17 -19.46 13.96
C ALA A 162 7.75 -19.45 13.37
N LEU A 163 7.41 -20.40 12.47
CA LEU A 163 6.05 -20.57 11.96
C LEU A 163 5.07 -20.92 13.08
N GLU A 164 5.46 -21.85 13.95
CA GLU A 164 4.65 -22.24 15.10
C GLU A 164 4.40 -21.06 16.05
N ALA A 165 5.42 -20.23 16.30
CA ALA A 165 5.30 -19.03 17.12
C ALA A 165 4.28 -18.04 16.53
N ILE A 166 4.35 -17.77 15.21
CA ILE A 166 3.39 -16.89 14.52
C ILE A 166 1.97 -17.47 14.61
N ALA A 167 1.81 -18.76 14.31
CA ALA A 167 0.50 -19.38 14.29
C ALA A 167 -0.14 -19.45 15.67
N LEU A 168 0.57 -20.01 16.66
CA LEU A 168 -0.01 -20.26 17.97
C LEU A 168 -0.26 -18.99 18.77
N ASN A 169 0.55 -17.94 18.59
CA ASN A 169 0.31 -16.67 19.28
C ASN A 169 -0.90 -15.91 18.72
N THR A 170 -1.30 -16.19 17.48
CA THR A 170 -2.48 -15.61 16.82
C THR A 170 -3.74 -16.49 16.91
N GLY A 171 -3.65 -17.63 17.62
CA GLY A 171 -4.72 -18.63 17.71
C GLY A 171 -4.92 -19.47 16.45
N GLY A 172 -3.94 -19.48 15.55
CA GLY A 172 -3.95 -20.25 14.31
C GLY A 172 -3.48 -21.70 14.47
N LEU A 173 -3.35 -22.36 13.33
CA LEU A 173 -2.92 -23.75 13.22
C LEU A 173 -1.59 -23.82 12.47
N THR A 174 -0.75 -24.76 12.84
CA THR A 174 0.47 -25.09 12.11
C THR A 174 0.33 -26.45 11.45
N SER A 175 0.78 -26.56 10.20
CA SER A 175 0.92 -27.82 9.48
C SER A 175 2.33 -27.96 8.94
N SER A 176 3.03 -29.01 9.38
CA SER A 176 4.35 -29.42 8.86
C SER A 176 4.28 -30.72 8.04
N SER A 177 3.08 -31.10 7.60
CA SER A 177 2.85 -32.30 6.81
C SER A 177 3.31 -32.12 5.35
N ASN A 178 3.81 -33.19 4.72
CA ASN A 178 4.02 -33.24 3.27
C ASN A 178 2.70 -33.16 2.47
N ASP A 179 1.55 -33.30 3.13
CA ASP A 179 0.24 -33.06 2.54
C ASP A 179 -0.19 -31.61 2.78
N LEU A 180 0.14 -30.73 1.81
CA LEU A 180 -0.20 -29.31 1.87
C LEU A 180 -1.72 -29.09 1.82
N SER A 181 -2.45 -29.92 1.07
CA SER A 181 -3.91 -29.87 0.95
C SER A 181 -4.57 -30.10 2.30
N LYS A 182 -4.03 -31.01 3.12
CA LYS A 182 -4.49 -31.21 4.49
C LYS A 182 -4.31 -29.96 5.36
N GLY A 183 -3.18 -29.26 5.23
CA GLY A 183 -2.94 -28.00 5.96
C GLY A 183 -3.97 -26.92 5.58
N LEU A 184 -4.24 -26.77 4.28
CA LEU A 184 -5.25 -25.83 3.78
C LEU A 184 -6.66 -26.20 4.24
N ALA A 185 -7.04 -27.49 4.15
CA ALA A 185 -8.33 -27.98 4.61
C ALA A 185 -8.53 -27.78 6.13
N GLN A 186 -7.46 -27.86 6.92
CA GLN A 186 -7.51 -27.57 8.36
C GLN A 186 -7.73 -26.08 8.64
N ALA A 187 -7.06 -25.19 7.92
CA ALA A 187 -7.27 -23.75 8.04
C ALA A 187 -8.70 -23.37 7.63
N GLU A 188 -9.21 -23.96 6.55
CA GLU A 188 -10.59 -23.79 6.10
C GLU A 188 -11.60 -24.32 7.14
N ALA A 189 -11.39 -25.52 7.67
CA ALA A 189 -12.27 -26.07 8.70
C ALA A 189 -12.30 -25.20 9.97
N ALA A 190 -11.16 -24.59 10.33
CA ALA A 190 -11.07 -23.69 11.48
C ALA A 190 -11.85 -22.37 11.28
N SER A 191 -12.06 -21.93 10.05
CA SER A 191 -12.83 -20.72 9.76
C SER A 191 -14.35 -20.94 9.74
N ARG A 192 -14.81 -22.19 9.56
CA ARG A 192 -16.25 -22.53 9.40
C ARG A 192 -17.07 -22.41 10.69
N ALA A 193 -16.49 -22.75 11.84
CA ALA A 193 -17.20 -22.73 13.13
C ALA A 193 -16.25 -22.33 14.26
N TYR A 194 -16.52 -21.18 14.87
CA TYR A 194 -15.70 -20.64 15.95
C TYR A 194 -16.58 -19.95 17.00
N TYR A 195 -16.08 -19.94 18.24
CA TYR A 195 -16.65 -19.13 19.31
C TYR A 195 -15.81 -17.86 19.46
N ILE A 196 -16.47 -16.71 19.52
CA ILE A 196 -15.82 -15.46 19.89
C ILE A 196 -16.06 -15.23 21.38
N ILE A 197 -14.97 -15.14 22.13
CA ILE A 197 -14.99 -14.65 23.51
C ILE A 197 -14.39 -13.25 23.47
N GLY A 198 -15.20 -12.23 23.77
CA GLY A 198 -14.72 -10.87 23.92
C GLY A 198 -14.05 -10.68 25.27
N TYR A 199 -12.83 -10.16 25.27
CA TYR A 199 -12.13 -9.72 26.47
C TYR A 199 -11.64 -8.29 26.25
N ALA A 200 -12.08 -7.36 27.09
CA ALA A 200 -11.65 -5.97 27.09
C ALA A 200 -10.73 -5.75 28.30
N PRO A 201 -9.42 -5.53 28.10
CA PRO A 201 -8.50 -5.21 29.19
C PRO A 201 -8.88 -3.88 29.86
N GLU A 202 -8.61 -3.77 31.16
CA GLU A 202 -8.84 -2.54 31.92
C GLU A 202 -7.89 -1.41 31.46
N GLY A 203 -8.32 -0.15 31.66
CA GLY A 203 -7.54 1.05 31.33
C GLY A 203 -7.50 1.39 29.83
N PRO A 204 -6.91 2.55 29.45
CA PRO A 204 -6.73 2.94 28.05
C PRO A 204 -5.61 2.12 27.36
N PRO A 205 -5.55 2.09 26.02
CA PRO A 205 -4.41 1.51 25.31
C PRO A 205 -3.10 2.22 25.68
N ASP A 206 -2.13 1.44 26.15
CA ASP A 206 -0.88 1.91 26.77
C ASP A 206 0.36 1.77 25.85
N GLY A 207 0.19 1.18 24.67
CA GLY A 207 1.29 0.86 23.75
C GLY A 207 2.12 -0.36 24.17
N LEU A 208 1.74 -1.06 25.25
CA LEU A 208 2.50 -2.19 25.80
C LEU A 208 1.97 -3.54 25.31
N GLU A 209 2.78 -4.57 25.55
CA GLU A 209 2.43 -5.97 25.30
C GLU A 209 1.67 -6.56 26.48
N HIS A 210 0.61 -7.33 26.19
CA HIS A 210 -0.24 -7.97 27.19
C HIS A 210 -0.39 -9.46 26.88
N THR A 211 -0.41 -10.29 27.92
CA THR A 211 -0.59 -11.75 27.81
C THR A 211 -1.99 -12.17 28.21
N VAL A 212 -2.59 -13.09 27.46
CA VAL A 212 -3.89 -13.69 27.72
C VAL A 212 -3.72 -15.16 28.10
N GLN A 213 -4.23 -15.52 29.28
CA GLN A 213 -4.33 -16.91 29.72
C GLN A 213 -5.78 -17.39 29.66
N LEU A 214 -6.02 -18.46 28.89
CA LEU A 214 -7.33 -19.10 28.80
C LEU A 214 -7.26 -20.51 29.42
N ARG A 215 -8.25 -20.87 30.23
CA ARG A 215 -8.37 -22.19 30.86
C ARG A 215 -9.78 -22.75 30.66
N VAL A 216 -9.89 -24.04 30.32
CA VAL A 216 -11.16 -24.74 30.15
C VAL A 216 -11.26 -25.89 31.14
N ARG A 217 -12.44 -26.09 31.73
CA ARG A 217 -12.70 -27.18 32.69
C ARG A 217 -13.04 -28.51 32.02
N ARG A 218 -13.57 -28.49 30.80
CA ARG A 218 -13.95 -29.69 30.04
C ARG A 218 -12.71 -30.45 29.58
N SER A 219 -12.64 -31.75 29.89
CA SER A 219 -11.60 -32.64 29.41
C SER A 219 -11.75 -32.96 27.92
N GLY A 220 -10.63 -33.25 27.24
CA GLY A 220 -10.60 -33.65 25.82
C GLY A 220 -10.75 -32.50 24.82
N VAL A 221 -10.71 -31.23 25.25
CA VAL A 221 -10.79 -30.05 24.37
C VAL A 221 -9.40 -29.45 24.17
N ARG A 222 -9.10 -29.04 22.92
CA ARG A 222 -7.93 -28.23 22.60
C ARG A 222 -8.37 -26.77 22.44
N LEU A 223 -7.77 -25.89 23.23
CA LEU A 223 -8.01 -24.46 23.13
C LEU A 223 -7.04 -23.84 22.12
N SER A 224 -7.56 -22.93 21.30
CA SER A 224 -6.77 -22.02 20.48
C SER A 224 -7.23 -20.60 20.77
N TRP A 225 -6.29 -19.73 21.11
CA TRP A 225 -6.58 -18.34 21.44
C TRP A 225 -5.35 -17.48 21.16
N ARG A 226 -5.56 -16.17 21.13
CA ARG A 226 -4.51 -15.17 20.95
C ARG A 226 -3.77 -14.99 22.27
N ARG A 227 -2.48 -15.35 22.30
CA ARG A 227 -1.71 -15.47 23.55
C ARG A 227 -1.15 -14.14 24.03
N GLU A 228 -0.66 -13.33 23.11
CA GLU A 228 -0.03 -12.04 23.39
C GLU A 228 -0.49 -11.03 22.35
N PHE A 229 -0.67 -9.77 22.74
CA PHE A 229 -1.10 -8.70 21.85
C PHE A 229 -0.60 -7.35 22.34
N THR A 230 -0.41 -6.41 21.41
CA THR A 230 -0.01 -5.03 21.72
C THR A 230 -1.23 -4.12 21.75
N ARG A 231 -1.41 -3.34 22.82
CA ARG A 231 -2.47 -2.33 22.91
C ARG A 231 -2.01 -1.01 22.33
N LEU A 232 -1.98 -0.91 21.01
CA LEU A 232 -1.52 0.30 20.32
C LEU A 232 -2.25 1.55 20.80
N ARG A 233 -1.50 2.63 20.99
CA ARG A 233 -2.10 3.93 21.28
C ARG A 233 -2.95 4.35 20.06
N PRO A 234 -4.07 5.09 20.25
CA PRO A 234 -4.95 5.46 19.14
C PRO A 234 -4.23 6.12 17.96
N ALA A 235 -3.26 6.99 18.23
CA ALA A 235 -2.44 7.62 17.19
C ALA A 235 -1.56 6.62 16.42
N GLU A 236 -0.99 5.62 17.10
CA GLU A 236 -0.18 4.58 16.45
C GLU A 236 -1.03 3.65 15.59
N ALA A 237 -2.19 3.22 16.11
CA ALA A 237 -3.12 2.39 15.37
C ALA A 237 -3.59 3.09 14.08
N ARG A 238 -3.93 4.38 14.19
CA ARG A 238 -4.30 5.21 13.05
C ARG A 238 -3.15 5.36 12.05
N GLN A 239 -1.93 5.66 12.50
CA GLN A 239 -0.78 5.79 11.61
C GLN A 239 -0.52 4.51 10.81
N ARG A 240 -0.64 3.34 11.45
CA ARG A 240 -0.50 2.05 10.78
C ARG A 240 -1.62 1.82 9.77
N ALA A 241 -2.86 2.15 10.12
CA ALA A 241 -3.99 2.02 9.21
C ALA A 241 -3.84 2.95 7.97
N ILE A 242 -3.33 4.17 8.14
CA ILE A 242 -3.03 5.09 7.02
C ILE A 242 -1.93 4.52 6.13
N GLN A 243 -0.86 3.98 6.72
CA GLN A 243 0.22 3.33 5.95
C GLN A 243 -0.30 2.11 5.17
N ALA A 244 -1.12 1.28 5.80
CA ALA A 244 -1.77 0.14 5.15
C ALA A 244 -2.72 0.58 4.03
N ALA A 245 -3.46 1.68 4.20
CA ALA A 245 -4.36 2.24 3.19
C ALA A 245 -3.65 2.70 1.91
N HIS A 246 -2.41 3.19 2.01
CA HIS A 246 -1.62 3.50 0.80
C HIS A 246 -1.22 2.25 0.01
N LEU A 247 -0.95 1.14 0.70
CA LEU A 247 -0.50 -0.11 0.08
C LEU A 247 -1.67 -0.97 -0.41
N MET A 248 -2.76 -1.00 0.35
CA MET A 248 -3.94 -1.84 0.13
C MET A 248 -5.26 -1.04 0.18
N PRO A 249 -5.43 -0.02 -0.68
CA PRO A 249 -6.56 0.91 -0.65
C PRO A 249 -7.92 0.23 -0.82
N GLU A 250 -7.97 -0.93 -1.46
CA GLU A 250 -9.19 -1.71 -1.66
C GLU A 250 -9.87 -2.14 -0.35
N PHE A 251 -9.12 -2.21 0.75
CA PHE A 251 -9.63 -2.51 2.09
C PHE A 251 -10.19 -1.28 2.82
N TYR A 252 -9.99 -0.07 2.31
CA TYR A 252 -10.31 1.20 2.96
C TYR A 252 -11.30 2.03 2.15
N ARG A 253 -12.54 1.55 2.01
CA ARG A 253 -13.60 2.25 1.26
C ARG A 253 -14.53 3.10 2.13
N GLY A 254 -14.17 3.36 3.39
CA GLY A 254 -15.06 3.96 4.39
C GLY A 254 -15.56 5.37 4.04
N MET A 255 -14.84 6.11 3.20
CA MET A 255 -15.19 7.48 2.80
C MET A 255 -15.61 7.63 1.33
N ASP A 256 -15.81 6.51 0.60
CA ASP A 256 -16.19 6.52 -0.83
C ASP A 256 -15.36 7.48 -1.71
N LEU A 257 -14.05 7.55 -1.42
CA LEU A 257 -13.10 8.46 -2.08
C LEU A 257 -13.04 8.19 -3.59
N ASP A 258 -13.14 9.24 -4.39
CA ASP A 258 -12.86 9.21 -5.83
C ASP A 258 -11.57 9.97 -6.14
N LEU A 259 -10.73 9.41 -7.00
CA LEU A 259 -9.43 10.00 -7.34
C LEU A 259 -9.39 10.35 -8.82
N SER A 260 -9.25 11.64 -9.08
CA SER A 260 -9.09 12.20 -10.43
C SER A 260 -7.72 12.82 -10.60
N VAL A 261 -7.27 12.89 -11.86
CA VAL A 261 -6.04 13.58 -12.22
C VAL A 261 -6.29 14.54 -13.36
N VAL A 262 -5.77 15.75 -13.19
CA VAL A 262 -5.83 16.83 -14.17
C VAL A 262 -4.40 17.08 -14.68
N PRO A 263 -4.07 16.60 -15.90
CA PRO A 263 -2.73 16.72 -16.45
C PRO A 263 -2.44 18.16 -16.85
N GLY A 264 -1.32 18.71 -16.39
CA GLY A 264 -0.83 20.03 -16.76
C GLY A 264 0.36 19.96 -17.73
N PRO A 265 1.10 21.07 -17.88
CA PRO A 265 2.26 21.14 -18.76
C PRO A 265 3.33 20.10 -18.41
N ALA A 266 3.89 19.48 -19.44
CA ALA A 266 5.03 18.58 -19.35
C ALA A 266 6.33 19.28 -19.80
N GLY A 267 7.46 18.93 -19.20
CA GLY A 267 8.78 19.46 -19.53
C GLY A 267 9.89 18.75 -18.76
N ALA A 268 11.03 18.54 -19.41
CA ALA A 268 12.21 17.88 -18.83
C ALA A 268 11.91 16.51 -18.18
N GLY A 269 11.07 15.69 -18.81
CA GLY A 269 10.70 14.35 -18.33
C GLY A 269 9.75 14.35 -17.11
N GLN A 270 9.20 15.50 -16.73
CA GLN A 270 8.25 15.68 -15.63
C GLN A 270 6.97 16.34 -16.15
N GLN A 271 5.85 16.09 -15.48
CA GLN A 271 4.57 16.70 -15.76
C GLN A 271 3.96 17.32 -14.51
N VAL A 272 3.57 18.59 -14.60
CA VAL A 272 2.75 19.22 -13.56
C VAL A 272 1.40 18.55 -13.59
N THR A 273 0.94 18.09 -12.44
CA THR A 273 -0.27 17.27 -12.32
C THR A 273 -1.04 17.73 -11.10
N ASP A 274 -2.33 18.01 -11.25
CA ASP A 274 -3.21 18.23 -10.11
C ASP A 274 -3.90 16.90 -9.77
N LEU A 275 -3.55 16.35 -8.60
CA LEU A 275 -4.21 15.17 -8.03
C LEU A 275 -5.41 15.65 -7.23
N VAL A 276 -6.61 15.14 -7.49
CA VAL A 276 -7.85 15.57 -6.82
C VAL A 276 -8.53 14.36 -6.18
N ALA A 277 -8.65 14.38 -4.86
CA ALA A 277 -9.39 13.42 -4.06
C ALA A 277 -10.75 14.03 -3.70
N HIS A 278 -11.81 13.50 -4.29
CA HIS A 278 -13.18 13.92 -4.05
C HIS A 278 -13.83 13.06 -2.95
N LEU A 279 -14.38 13.72 -1.93
CA LEU A 279 -15.18 13.10 -0.88
C LEU A 279 -16.63 13.61 -0.95
N PRO A 280 -17.62 12.71 -0.89
CA PRO A 280 -18.99 13.11 -0.68
C PRO A 280 -19.16 13.81 0.68
N GLY A 281 -20.00 14.85 0.74
CA GLY A 281 -20.12 15.70 1.92
C GLY A 281 -20.66 15.01 3.17
N ASP A 282 -21.33 13.85 3.03
CA ASP A 282 -21.84 13.03 4.13
C ASP A 282 -20.78 12.10 4.75
N LYS A 283 -19.56 12.07 4.21
CA LYS A 283 -18.46 11.19 4.66
C LYS A 283 -17.47 11.84 5.62
N VAL A 284 -17.64 13.13 5.92
CA VAL A 284 -16.74 13.89 6.80
C VAL A 284 -17.49 14.32 8.05
N LEU A 285 -16.95 13.98 9.23
CA LEU A 285 -17.54 14.40 10.49
C LEU A 285 -17.08 15.82 10.85
N PHE A 286 -18.03 16.77 10.83
CA PHE A 286 -17.83 18.10 11.35
C PHE A 286 -18.33 18.18 12.80
N LEU A 287 -17.46 18.59 13.71
CA LEU A 287 -17.79 18.83 15.12
C LEU A 287 -17.82 20.34 15.40
N PRO A 288 -18.69 20.82 16.30
CA PRO A 288 -18.69 22.23 16.68
C PRO A 288 -17.40 22.58 17.46
N GLU A 289 -16.61 23.50 16.93
CA GLU A 289 -15.40 24.05 17.56
C GLU A 289 -15.48 25.59 17.46
N ASP A 290 -15.43 26.30 18.59
CA ASP A 290 -15.59 27.77 18.65
C ASP A 290 -16.83 28.31 17.91
N GLY A 291 -17.94 27.57 17.96
CA GLY A 291 -19.19 27.93 17.29
C GLY A 291 -19.19 27.73 15.77
N ARG A 292 -18.18 27.07 15.21
CA ARG A 292 -18.09 26.73 13.77
C ARG A 292 -18.03 25.21 13.55
N PRO A 293 -18.74 24.67 12.55
CA PRO A 293 -18.55 23.28 12.15
C PRO A 293 -17.11 23.09 11.66
N THR A 294 -16.35 22.22 12.34
CA THR A 294 -14.93 21.99 12.07
C THR A 294 -14.62 20.51 11.87
N ALA A 295 -13.89 20.19 10.81
CA ALA A 295 -13.37 18.86 10.53
C ALA A 295 -11.84 18.86 10.55
N ARG A 296 -11.25 17.75 11.00
CA ARG A 296 -9.79 17.54 11.02
C ARG A 296 -9.48 16.30 10.20
N LEU A 297 -8.71 16.49 9.14
CA LEU A 297 -8.40 15.43 8.17
C LEU A 297 -6.90 15.24 8.07
N GLU A 298 -6.45 14.00 7.91
CA GLU A 298 -5.11 13.70 7.39
C GLU A 298 -5.26 13.24 5.94
N VAL A 299 -4.55 13.89 5.02
CA VAL A 299 -4.68 13.70 3.59
C VAL A 299 -3.32 13.38 3.01
N GLY A 300 -3.22 12.31 2.23
CA GLY A 300 -1.98 11.91 1.60
C GLY A 300 -2.14 11.41 0.17
N PHE A 301 -1.15 11.73 -0.65
CA PHE A 301 -0.98 11.20 -2.01
C PHE A 301 0.38 10.52 -2.11
N VAL A 302 0.41 9.28 -2.57
CA VAL A 302 1.63 8.53 -2.86
C VAL A 302 1.61 8.10 -4.32
N ALA A 303 2.69 8.33 -5.06
CA ALA A 303 2.87 7.79 -6.41
C ALA A 303 4.04 6.81 -6.43
N LEU A 304 3.83 5.67 -7.08
CA LEU A 304 4.83 4.64 -7.32
C LEU A 304 5.02 4.45 -8.82
N ASP A 305 6.27 4.26 -9.26
CA ASP A 305 6.55 3.87 -10.64
C ASP A 305 6.25 2.37 -10.90
N ALA A 306 6.46 1.93 -12.14
CA ALA A 306 6.29 0.53 -12.55
C ALA A 306 7.19 -0.46 -11.77
N SER A 307 8.31 0.01 -11.19
CA SER A 307 9.23 -0.78 -10.36
C SER A 307 8.86 -0.75 -8.87
N GLN A 308 7.70 -0.19 -8.51
CA GLN A 308 7.26 0.06 -7.13
C GLN A 308 8.15 1.03 -6.35
N HIS A 309 8.94 1.86 -7.03
CA HIS A 309 9.71 2.92 -6.40
C HIS A 309 8.82 4.15 -6.17
N GLU A 310 8.87 4.71 -4.96
CA GLU A 310 8.13 5.92 -4.62
C GLU A 310 8.70 7.14 -5.36
N THR A 311 7.87 7.79 -6.16
CA THR A 311 8.21 9.01 -6.93
C THR A 311 7.59 10.26 -6.32
N LEU A 312 6.56 10.11 -5.49
CA LEU A 312 5.88 11.19 -4.79
C LEU A 312 5.36 10.71 -3.44
N ARG A 313 5.51 11.56 -2.43
CA ARG A 313 4.75 11.47 -1.17
C ARG A 313 4.37 12.85 -0.69
N VAL A 314 3.07 13.07 -0.55
CA VAL A 314 2.46 14.23 0.10
C VAL A 314 1.63 13.70 1.25
N ALA A 315 1.75 14.27 2.45
CA ALA A 315 0.92 13.90 3.60
C ALA A 315 0.76 15.12 4.52
N ARG A 316 -0.47 15.60 4.72
CA ARG A 316 -0.80 16.82 5.47
C ARG A 316 -1.99 16.59 6.39
N ALA A 317 -1.91 17.13 7.60
CA ALA A 317 -3.08 17.40 8.41
C ALA A 317 -3.74 18.70 7.93
N LEU A 318 -5.07 18.71 7.85
CA LEU A 318 -5.91 19.85 7.48
C LEU A 318 -6.93 20.10 8.58
N ARG A 319 -7.24 21.38 8.81
CA ARG A 319 -8.34 21.82 9.68
C ARG A 319 -9.32 22.63 8.83
N LEU A 320 -10.51 22.11 8.60
CA LEU A 320 -11.55 22.76 7.82
C LEU A 320 -12.57 23.36 8.77
N ALA A 321 -12.72 24.68 8.79
CA ALA A 321 -13.73 25.36 9.60
C ALA A 321 -14.72 26.07 8.68
N LEU A 322 -15.98 25.61 8.69
CA LEU A 322 -17.04 26.18 7.88
C LEU A 322 -17.59 27.47 8.54
N PRO A 323 -18.17 28.39 7.75
CA PRO A 323 -18.94 29.49 8.29
C PRO A 323 -20.08 28.98 9.20
N PRO A 324 -20.47 29.70 10.25
CA PRO A 324 -21.53 29.28 11.17
C PRO A 324 -22.89 29.11 10.45
N ASP A 325 -23.11 29.88 9.38
CA ASP A 325 -24.35 29.86 8.59
C ASP A 325 -24.30 28.83 7.45
N ALA A 326 -23.24 28.01 7.37
CA ALA A 326 -23.16 26.95 6.39
C ALA A 326 -24.34 25.98 6.62
N PRO A 327 -25.13 25.65 5.57
CA PRO A 327 -26.31 24.80 5.73
C PRO A 327 -25.91 23.47 6.37
N GLN A 328 -26.51 23.19 7.53
CA GLN A 328 -26.17 22.04 8.38
C GLN A 328 -26.85 20.74 7.96
N ASP A 329 -27.73 20.74 6.95
CA ASP A 329 -28.49 19.53 6.62
C ASP A 329 -28.78 19.37 5.12
N GLN A 330 -28.73 18.10 4.71
CA GLN A 330 -29.12 17.47 3.44
C GLN A 330 -28.09 17.45 2.29
N GLY A 331 -27.25 16.41 2.28
CA GLY A 331 -26.52 15.94 1.09
C GLY A 331 -25.19 16.62 0.80
N GLY A 332 -24.81 17.60 1.62
CA GLY A 332 -23.45 18.09 1.90
C GLY A 332 -22.61 18.47 0.68
N THR A 333 -22.28 19.76 0.53
CA THR A 333 -21.17 20.19 -0.34
C THR A 333 -20.00 19.23 -0.17
N GLY A 334 -19.59 18.56 -1.25
CA GLY A 334 -18.48 17.64 -1.26
C GLY A 334 -17.16 18.34 -0.93
N LEU A 335 -16.08 17.57 -0.92
CA LEU A 335 -14.76 18.09 -0.62
C LEU A 335 -13.79 17.62 -1.71
N ASP A 336 -13.24 18.57 -2.46
CA ASP A 336 -12.21 18.33 -3.47
C ASP A 336 -10.85 18.72 -2.87
N LEU A 337 -10.16 17.73 -2.32
CA LEU A 337 -8.82 17.88 -1.78
C LEU A 337 -7.82 17.72 -2.91
N TYR A 338 -7.10 18.79 -3.25
CA TYR A 338 -6.18 18.74 -4.39
C TYR A 338 -4.74 19.07 -4.04
N SER A 339 -3.79 18.42 -4.72
CA SER A 339 -2.37 18.76 -4.62
C SER A 339 -1.78 18.92 -6.01
N ARG A 340 -1.15 20.07 -6.26
CA ARG A 340 -0.37 20.31 -7.48
C ARG A 340 1.04 19.77 -7.29
N VAL A 341 1.40 18.76 -8.08
CA VAL A 341 2.67 18.03 -7.96
C VAL A 341 3.39 17.94 -9.29
N ARG A 342 4.65 17.49 -9.27
CA ARG A 342 5.39 17.10 -10.47
C ARG A 342 5.62 15.59 -10.44
N LEU A 343 5.16 14.91 -11.46
CA LEU A 343 5.32 13.46 -11.62
C LEU A 343 6.21 13.17 -12.84
N PRO A 344 7.05 12.12 -12.79
CA PRO A 344 7.74 11.65 -13.98
C PRO A 344 6.76 11.26 -15.09
N VAL A 345 7.10 11.54 -16.35
CA VAL A 345 6.34 11.11 -17.53
C VAL A 345 6.58 9.61 -17.80
N SER A 346 6.10 8.79 -16.87
CA SER A 346 6.16 7.33 -16.94
C SER A 346 4.85 6.76 -16.40
N ALA A 347 4.65 5.45 -16.54
CA ALA A 347 3.52 4.81 -15.88
C ALA A 347 3.67 4.96 -14.35
N GLN A 348 2.63 5.48 -13.70
CA GLN A 348 2.60 5.72 -12.26
C GLN A 348 1.34 5.11 -11.66
N THR A 349 1.42 4.59 -10.45
CA THR A 349 0.26 4.24 -9.63
C THR A 349 0.13 5.26 -8.52
N VAL A 350 -0.93 6.07 -8.56
CA VAL A 350 -1.21 7.08 -7.54
C VAL A 350 -2.26 6.53 -6.58
N THR A 351 -1.99 6.62 -5.28
CA THR A 351 -2.93 6.28 -4.22
C THR A 351 -3.16 7.50 -3.33
N ALA A 352 -4.42 7.91 -3.22
CA ALA A 352 -4.88 8.92 -2.27
C ALA A 352 -5.43 8.23 -1.01
N VAL A 353 -5.14 8.79 0.16
CA VAL A 353 -5.67 8.36 1.45
C VAL A 353 -6.17 9.59 2.19
N VAL A 354 -7.36 9.49 2.76
CA VAL A 354 -7.95 10.49 3.63
C VAL A 354 -8.39 9.81 4.92
N ALA A 355 -8.00 10.37 6.05
CA ALA A 355 -8.42 9.93 7.37
C ALA A 355 -9.14 11.07 8.08
N ASP A 356 -10.35 10.82 8.57
CA ASP A 356 -11.06 11.72 9.45
C ASP A 356 -10.64 11.45 10.91
N MET A 357 -10.04 12.46 11.53
CA MET A 357 -9.44 12.34 12.85
C MET A 357 -10.47 12.22 13.98
N ALA A 358 -11.69 12.74 13.76
CA ALA A 358 -12.77 12.72 14.73
C ALA A 358 -13.53 11.38 14.70
N SER A 359 -13.87 10.89 13.50
CA SER A 359 -14.59 9.61 13.35
C SER A 359 -13.66 8.39 13.36
N GLY A 360 -12.37 8.57 13.04
CA GLY A 360 -11.42 7.48 12.84
C GLY A 360 -11.59 6.74 11.50
N THR A 361 -12.50 7.22 10.65
CA THR A 361 -12.77 6.61 9.33
C THR A 361 -11.64 6.92 8.36
N ILE A 362 -11.25 5.93 7.56
CA ILE A 362 -10.23 6.07 6.53
C ILE A 362 -10.83 5.67 5.18
N GLY A 363 -10.58 6.49 4.17
CA GLY A 363 -10.90 6.25 2.77
C GLY A 363 -9.64 6.27 1.93
N ALA A 364 -9.56 5.39 0.94
CA ALA A 364 -8.46 5.34 -0.01
C ALA A 364 -8.94 5.02 -1.42
N ALA A 365 -8.26 5.59 -2.41
CA ALA A 365 -8.55 5.42 -3.82
C ALA A 365 -7.24 5.32 -4.60
N ARG A 366 -7.23 4.48 -5.64
CA ARG A 366 -6.05 4.24 -6.48
C ARG A 366 -6.38 4.43 -7.94
N LEU A 367 -5.49 5.12 -8.63
CA LEU A 367 -5.56 5.36 -10.06
C LEU A 367 -4.22 5.01 -10.71
N VAL A 368 -4.26 4.31 -11.84
CA VAL A 368 -3.08 4.01 -12.65
C VAL A 368 -3.00 5.03 -13.79
N LEU A 369 -1.91 5.79 -13.82
CA LEU A 369 -1.61 6.75 -14.86
C LEU A 369 -0.75 6.04 -15.92
N PRO A 370 -1.20 5.97 -17.19
CA PRO A 370 -0.40 5.41 -18.26
C PRO A 370 0.76 6.35 -18.63
N LYS A 371 1.81 5.80 -19.26
CA LYS A 371 2.97 6.59 -19.74
C LYS A 371 2.58 7.73 -20.70
N ALA A 372 1.49 7.55 -21.46
CA ALA A 372 1.10 8.41 -22.58
C ALA A 372 0.47 9.77 -22.20
N TRP A 373 0.74 10.30 -21.01
CA TRP A 373 0.27 11.65 -20.60
C TRP A 373 1.26 12.78 -20.89
N GLY A 374 2.46 12.47 -21.39
CA GLY A 374 3.39 13.41 -22.02
C GLY A 374 4.03 12.69 -23.22
N GLU A 375 4.14 13.29 -24.40
CA GLU A 375 5.06 14.41 -24.68
C GLU A 375 4.51 15.45 -25.70
N GLU A 376 3.28 15.34 -26.17
CA GLU A 376 2.72 16.22 -27.24
C GLU A 376 1.23 16.56 -27.04
N HIS A 377 0.84 16.93 -25.82
CA HIS A 377 -0.54 17.33 -25.53
C HIS A 377 -0.68 18.85 -25.54
N ASP A 378 -1.18 19.39 -26.65
CA ASP A 378 -1.66 20.78 -26.74
C ASP A 378 -2.92 21.00 -25.89
N ILE A 379 -3.51 19.95 -25.32
CA ILE A 379 -4.66 20.02 -24.42
C ILE A 379 -4.19 19.82 -22.98
N LEU A 380 -4.34 20.87 -22.18
CA LEU A 380 -3.98 20.91 -20.77
C LEU A 380 -5.23 20.93 -19.91
N GLY A 381 -5.16 20.28 -18.76
CA GLY A 381 -6.16 20.38 -17.71
C GLY A 381 -7.51 19.74 -18.04
N LEU A 382 -7.54 18.73 -18.92
CA LEU A 382 -8.78 18.00 -19.23
C LEU A 382 -9.37 17.41 -17.93
N SER A 383 -10.59 17.82 -17.62
CA SER A 383 -11.29 17.53 -16.37
C SER A 383 -12.80 17.44 -16.62
N ILE A 384 -13.51 16.68 -15.79
CA ILE A 384 -14.97 16.57 -15.81
C ILE A 384 -15.51 17.01 -14.44
N TYR A 385 -16.51 17.86 -14.48
CA TYR A 385 -17.16 18.45 -13.32
C TYR A 385 -18.63 18.00 -13.25
N SER A 386 -19.11 17.71 -12.06
CA SER A 386 -20.54 17.64 -11.77
C SER A 386 -21.12 19.04 -11.66
N LEU A 387 -22.23 19.28 -12.35
CA LEU A 387 -23.02 20.49 -12.18
C LEU A 387 -24.16 20.33 -11.17
N ALA A 388 -24.42 19.11 -10.71
CA ALA A 388 -25.42 18.82 -9.68
C ALA A 388 -24.82 18.90 -8.27
N GLU A 389 -23.50 18.72 -8.15
CA GLU A 389 -22.78 18.71 -6.88
C GLU A 389 -21.79 19.88 -6.79
N ARG A 390 -21.72 20.48 -5.61
CA ARG A 390 -20.71 21.50 -5.28
C ARG A 390 -19.69 20.89 -4.35
N SER A 391 -18.43 21.30 -4.48
CA SER A 391 -17.36 20.94 -3.56
C SER A 391 -16.68 22.17 -2.94
N LEU A 392 -16.19 21.99 -1.72
CA LEU A 392 -15.16 22.82 -1.13
C LEU A 392 -13.81 22.40 -1.73
N TRP A 393 -13.16 23.30 -2.43
CA TRP A 393 -11.85 23.09 -3.04
C TRP A 393 -10.78 23.49 -2.04
N VAL A 394 -9.99 22.52 -1.59
CA VAL A 394 -8.96 22.72 -0.56
C VAL A 394 -7.62 22.25 -1.10
N GLU A 395 -6.63 23.15 -1.07
CA GLU A 395 -5.27 22.79 -1.43
C GLU A 395 -4.61 21.97 -0.31
N VAL A 396 -3.96 20.88 -0.71
CA VAL A 396 -3.08 20.03 0.09
C VAL A 396 -1.64 20.37 -0.30
N PRO A 397 -0.91 21.15 0.52
CA PRO A 397 0.41 21.63 0.14
C PRO A 397 1.42 20.49 -0.06
N ALA A 398 2.13 20.48 -1.19
CA ALA A 398 3.06 19.40 -1.55
C ALA A 398 4.31 19.27 -0.65
N GLY A 399 4.63 20.27 0.19
CA GLY A 399 5.92 20.33 0.94
C GLY A 399 5.95 19.67 2.33
N GLY A 400 6.65 18.53 2.47
CA GLY A 400 6.92 17.81 3.75
C GLY A 400 6.19 16.48 3.92
N VAL A 401 6.60 15.64 4.89
CA VAL A 401 5.83 14.48 5.38
C VAL A 401 5.59 14.73 6.86
N GLY A 402 4.32 14.74 7.27
CA GLY A 402 3.97 15.13 8.64
C GLY A 402 4.04 16.65 8.84
N GLY A 403 3.13 17.13 9.67
CA GLY A 403 3.06 18.49 10.16
C GLY A 403 2.25 18.45 11.45
N GLU A 404 2.56 19.34 12.40
CA GLU A 404 1.67 19.55 13.54
C GLU A 404 0.27 19.87 13.02
N GLU A 405 -0.77 19.45 13.75
CA GLU A 405 -2.14 19.79 13.38
C GLU A 405 -2.25 21.31 13.21
N PRO A 406 -2.69 21.79 12.03
CA PRO A 406 -2.72 23.21 11.78
C PRO A 406 -3.69 23.89 12.74
N GLN A 407 -3.19 24.88 13.47
CA GLN A 407 -4.00 25.72 14.35
C GLN A 407 -4.95 26.61 13.54
N GLN A 408 -4.51 27.05 12.36
CA GLN A 408 -5.31 27.88 11.46
C GLN A 408 -6.15 27.00 10.52
N ALA A 409 -7.38 27.45 10.24
CA ALA A 409 -8.22 26.78 9.25
C ALA A 409 -7.62 26.91 7.84
N SER A 410 -7.67 25.81 7.08
CA SER A 410 -7.29 25.80 5.67
C SER A 410 -8.24 26.70 4.86
N ALA A 411 -7.67 27.49 3.96
CA ALA A 411 -8.45 28.25 2.99
C ALA A 411 -9.14 27.29 2.00
N PHE A 412 -10.33 27.68 1.52
CA PHE A 412 -11.08 26.91 0.54
C PHE A 412 -11.90 27.83 -0.37
N GLU A 413 -12.20 27.33 -1.56
CA GLU A 413 -13.13 27.94 -2.52
C GLU A 413 -14.34 27.02 -2.75
N ILE A 414 -15.47 27.56 -3.21
CA ILE A 414 -16.65 26.73 -3.51
C ILE A 414 -16.85 26.67 -5.03
N GLY A 415 -16.78 25.47 -5.58
CA GLY A 415 -16.91 25.21 -7.02
C GLY A 415 -17.79 24.00 -7.32
N PRO A 416 -17.99 23.67 -8.60
CA PRO A 416 -18.54 22.36 -8.98
C PRO A 416 -17.58 21.25 -8.56
N ALA A 417 -18.11 20.07 -8.23
CA ALA A 417 -17.30 18.92 -7.83
C ALA A 417 -16.54 18.32 -9.02
N LEU A 418 -15.24 18.03 -8.87
CA LEU A 418 -14.44 17.29 -9.84
C LEU A 418 -14.26 15.85 -9.37
N LYS A 419 -14.86 14.91 -10.10
CA LYS A 419 -14.83 13.47 -9.82
C LYS A 419 -14.74 12.67 -11.12
N ALA A 420 -14.55 11.36 -11.02
CA ALA A 420 -14.47 10.44 -12.15
C ALA A 420 -15.68 9.49 -12.24
N THR A 421 -16.46 9.39 -11.17
CA THR A 421 -17.67 8.57 -11.09
C THR A 421 -18.91 9.44 -10.91
N PHE A 422 -19.91 9.23 -11.75
CA PHE A 422 -21.14 10.04 -11.81
C PHE A 422 -22.39 9.16 -11.79
N ALA A 423 -23.50 9.69 -11.29
CA ALA A 423 -24.80 9.02 -11.37
C ALA A 423 -25.40 9.12 -12.77
N SER A 424 -26.19 8.13 -13.19
CA SER A 424 -26.95 8.21 -14.44
C SER A 424 -27.83 9.46 -14.51
N GLY A 425 -27.72 10.21 -15.61
CA GLY A 425 -28.47 11.44 -15.84
C GLY A 425 -27.91 12.70 -15.16
N GLU A 426 -26.83 12.58 -14.39
CA GLU A 426 -26.16 13.72 -13.74
C GLU A 426 -25.68 14.74 -14.79
N PRO A 427 -25.97 16.05 -14.63
CA PRO A 427 -25.50 17.07 -15.56
C PRO A 427 -23.99 17.28 -15.39
N LEU A 428 -23.22 17.06 -16.45
CA LEU A 428 -21.75 17.17 -16.43
C LEU A 428 -21.26 18.28 -17.35
N ALA A 429 -20.10 18.83 -17.02
CA ALA A 429 -19.32 19.69 -17.92
C ALA A 429 -17.86 19.25 -17.95
N CYS A 430 -17.19 19.45 -19.08
CA CYS A 430 -15.74 19.31 -19.17
C CYS A 430 -15.06 20.68 -19.20
N GLY A 431 -13.85 20.74 -18.65
CA GLY A 431 -12.93 21.86 -18.76
C GLY A 431 -11.59 21.42 -19.35
N PHE A 432 -10.98 22.24 -20.19
CA PHE A 432 -9.58 22.10 -20.62
C PHE A 432 -9.06 23.44 -21.15
N ARG A 433 -7.75 23.53 -21.39
CA ARG A 433 -7.08 24.68 -22.02
C ARG A 433 -6.28 24.19 -23.21
N THR A 434 -6.13 25.03 -24.22
CA THR A 434 -5.16 24.79 -25.28
C THR A 434 -3.80 25.39 -24.92
N GLY A 435 -2.70 24.71 -25.25
CA GLY A 435 -1.33 25.12 -24.93
C GLY A 435 -0.92 26.43 -25.61
N GLN A 436 -1.57 26.76 -26.73
CA GLN A 436 -1.47 28.05 -27.42
C GLN A 436 -2.85 28.64 -27.68
N ALA A 437 -2.91 29.97 -27.85
CA ALA A 437 -4.14 30.65 -28.27
C ALA A 437 -4.48 30.24 -29.71
N ARG A 438 -5.71 29.78 -29.93
CA ARG A 438 -6.15 29.32 -31.25
C ARG A 438 -6.50 30.50 -32.17
N ALA A 439 -6.04 30.46 -33.40
CA ALA A 439 -6.28 31.45 -34.44
C ALA A 439 -7.38 31.00 -35.43
N PRO A 440 -8.06 31.94 -36.12
CA PRO A 440 -8.96 31.59 -37.21
C PRO A 440 -8.23 30.78 -38.28
N GLY A 441 -8.66 29.53 -38.52
CA GLY A 441 -8.03 28.60 -39.45
C GLY A 441 -7.31 27.41 -38.79
N ASP A 442 -7.18 27.41 -37.47
CA ASP A 442 -6.68 26.24 -36.74
C ASP A 442 -7.65 25.04 -36.86
N PRO A 443 -7.16 23.80 -36.87
CA PRO A 443 -7.99 22.61 -37.01
C PRO A 443 -9.07 22.53 -35.91
N ALA A 444 -10.30 22.22 -36.28
CA ALA A 444 -11.44 22.25 -35.36
C ALA A 444 -11.29 21.21 -34.24
N LEU A 445 -11.74 21.55 -33.03
CA LEU A 445 -11.80 20.60 -31.92
C LEU A 445 -13.22 20.06 -31.77
N ARG A 446 -13.33 18.77 -31.45
CA ARG A 446 -14.58 18.15 -31.02
C ARG A 446 -14.36 17.26 -29.81
N LEU A 447 -15.40 17.17 -28.99
CA LEU A 447 -15.46 16.26 -27.85
C LEU A 447 -16.21 15.00 -28.26
N LEU A 448 -15.63 13.85 -27.95
CA LEU A 448 -16.26 12.55 -28.14
C LEU A 448 -16.45 11.88 -26.79
N ILE A 449 -17.62 11.31 -26.56
CA ILE A 449 -17.81 10.33 -25.49
C ILE A 449 -17.76 8.96 -26.16
N ARG A 450 -16.81 8.12 -25.74
CA ARG A 450 -16.64 6.76 -26.28
C ARG A 450 -17.00 5.70 -25.25
N LEU A 451 -17.61 4.62 -25.74
CA LEU A 451 -17.75 3.35 -25.03
C LEU A 451 -16.86 2.34 -25.75
N GLY A 452 -15.71 2.00 -25.16
CA GLY A 452 -14.62 1.35 -25.90
C GLY A 452 -14.15 2.22 -27.06
N ASP A 453 -14.15 1.68 -28.28
CA ASP A 453 -13.75 2.40 -29.49
C ASP A 453 -14.90 3.14 -30.18
N ILE A 454 -16.14 2.97 -29.71
CA ILE A 454 -17.34 3.50 -30.36
C ILE A 454 -17.67 4.87 -29.78
N ALA A 455 -17.71 5.91 -30.64
CA ALA A 455 -18.23 7.22 -30.26
C ALA A 455 -19.75 7.18 -30.12
N VAL A 456 -20.24 7.37 -28.89
CA VAL A 456 -21.69 7.37 -28.56
C VAL A 456 -22.29 8.78 -28.50
N ARG A 457 -21.44 9.80 -28.32
CA ARG A 457 -21.81 11.22 -28.39
C ARG A 457 -20.68 12.03 -29.00
N THR A 458 -21.05 13.13 -29.66
CA THR A 458 -20.11 14.10 -30.24
C THR A 458 -20.62 15.51 -29.96
N VAL A 459 -19.71 16.40 -29.57
CA VAL A 459 -19.99 17.83 -29.40
C VAL A 459 -18.91 18.60 -30.12
N GLU A 460 -19.29 19.45 -31.07
CA GLU A 460 -18.36 20.36 -31.72
C GLU A 460 -17.93 21.47 -30.75
N VAL A 461 -16.64 21.73 -30.66
CA VAL A 461 -16.12 22.86 -29.89
C VAL A 461 -16.10 24.06 -30.82
N ALA A 462 -17.21 24.80 -30.86
CA ALA A 462 -17.30 26.01 -31.68
C ALA A 462 -16.18 27.01 -31.34
N ASP A 463 -15.65 27.67 -32.37
CA ASP A 463 -14.71 28.80 -32.27
C ASP A 463 -15.43 30.02 -31.67
N GLY A 464 -15.63 30.00 -30.35
CA GLY A 464 -16.11 31.14 -29.58
C GLY A 464 -14.93 31.97 -29.05
N PRO A 465 -15.15 33.19 -28.53
CA PRO A 465 -14.11 33.90 -27.81
C PRO A 465 -13.61 32.99 -26.69
N ALA A 466 -12.36 32.56 -26.78
CA ALA A 466 -11.74 31.83 -25.70
C ALA A 466 -11.79 32.73 -24.44
N ASP A 467 -12.16 32.16 -23.29
CA ASP A 467 -11.98 32.86 -22.02
C ASP A 467 -10.52 33.35 -21.93
N PRO A 468 -10.24 34.51 -21.31
CA PRO A 468 -8.88 35.05 -21.22
C PRO A 468 -7.91 33.96 -20.71
N GLY A 469 -7.09 33.42 -21.61
CA GLY A 469 -6.19 32.29 -21.33
C GLY A 469 -6.52 30.94 -22.01
N GLY A 470 -7.43 30.87 -22.98
CA GLY A 470 -7.61 29.67 -23.82
C GLY A 470 -8.45 28.55 -23.17
N ALA A 471 -9.23 28.87 -22.14
CA ALA A 471 -10.03 27.89 -21.43
C ALA A 471 -11.34 27.56 -22.19
N VAL A 472 -11.60 26.27 -22.37
CA VAL A 472 -12.82 25.72 -22.94
C VAL A 472 -13.62 25.06 -21.84
N LYS A 473 -14.87 25.49 -21.67
CA LYS A 473 -15.86 24.85 -20.80
C LYS A 473 -17.07 24.45 -21.61
N ARG A 474 -17.49 23.19 -21.56
CA ARG A 474 -18.63 22.69 -22.33
C ARG A 474 -19.47 21.70 -21.52
N PRO A 475 -20.81 21.80 -21.55
CA PRO A 475 -21.66 20.75 -21.01
C PRO A 475 -21.48 19.46 -21.82
N LEU A 476 -21.54 18.31 -21.15
CA LEU A 476 -21.44 17.00 -21.78
C LEU A 476 -22.84 16.37 -21.98
N PRO A 477 -23.16 15.84 -23.18
CA PRO A 477 -24.47 15.28 -23.49
C PRO A 477 -24.61 13.84 -22.97
N VAL A 478 -24.61 13.67 -21.64
CA VAL A 478 -24.64 12.36 -20.99
C VAL A 478 -26.04 11.81 -20.74
N GLN A 479 -27.10 12.58 -21.04
CA GLN A 479 -28.47 12.09 -20.87
C GLN A 479 -28.73 10.84 -21.73
N GLY A 480 -29.38 9.85 -21.12
CA GLY A 480 -29.73 8.58 -21.74
C GLY A 480 -28.56 7.62 -21.96
N LEU A 481 -27.35 7.94 -21.47
CA LEU A 481 -26.25 6.98 -21.42
C LEU A 481 -26.51 5.96 -20.31
N ALA A 482 -26.28 4.68 -20.61
CA ALA A 482 -26.39 3.60 -19.64
C ALA A 482 -25.21 3.63 -18.65
N ALA A 483 -25.36 2.94 -17.52
CA ALA A 483 -24.25 2.70 -16.61
C ALA A 483 -23.11 1.97 -17.33
N GLY A 484 -21.87 2.42 -17.13
CA GLY A 484 -20.71 1.90 -17.85
C GLY A 484 -19.47 2.77 -17.73
N ASP A 485 -18.37 2.25 -18.27
CA ASP A 485 -17.09 2.94 -18.38
C ASP A 485 -16.99 3.65 -19.73
N TYR A 486 -16.75 4.96 -19.69
CA TYR A 486 -16.66 5.82 -20.85
C TYR A 486 -15.31 6.53 -20.89
N THR A 487 -14.93 6.98 -22.08
CA THR A 487 -13.76 7.84 -22.27
C THR A 487 -14.20 9.13 -22.93
N LEU A 488 -13.93 10.27 -22.27
CA LEU A 488 -14.02 11.58 -22.90
C LEU A 488 -12.75 11.79 -23.71
N VAL A 489 -12.89 12.14 -24.99
CA VAL A 489 -11.77 12.39 -25.90
C VAL A 489 -11.89 13.78 -26.48
N VAL A 490 -10.83 14.57 -26.40
CA VAL A 490 -10.67 15.80 -27.17
C VAL A 490 -9.97 15.42 -28.47
N GLN A 491 -10.67 15.59 -29.58
CA GLN A 491 -10.17 15.22 -30.90
C GLN A 491 -10.03 16.47 -31.77
N GLU A 492 -8.90 16.57 -32.46
CA GLU A 492 -8.65 17.60 -33.47
C GLU A 492 -8.99 17.07 -34.85
N VAL A 493 -9.66 17.88 -35.66
CA VAL A 493 -10.16 17.53 -37.00
C VAL A 493 -9.54 18.46 -38.03
N GLN A 494 -8.72 17.89 -38.93
CA GLN A 494 -8.09 18.60 -40.03
C GLN A 494 -8.49 17.93 -41.36
N GLY A 495 -9.48 18.50 -42.04
CA GLY A 495 -10.01 17.92 -43.28
C GLY A 495 -10.64 16.55 -43.07
N LYS A 496 -10.00 15.47 -43.57
CA LYS A 496 -10.44 14.08 -43.37
C LYS A 496 -9.72 13.36 -42.23
N GLU A 497 -8.65 13.95 -41.70
CA GLU A 497 -7.90 13.36 -40.59
C GLU A 497 -8.45 13.83 -39.26
N ALA A 498 -8.48 12.91 -38.29
CA ALA A 498 -8.93 13.17 -36.94
C ALA A 498 -7.94 12.55 -35.94
N ILE A 499 -7.39 13.36 -35.05
CA ILE A 499 -6.30 12.99 -34.14
C ILE A 499 -6.76 13.19 -32.70
N ASP A 500 -6.66 12.15 -31.88
CA ASP A 500 -7.00 12.25 -30.46
C ASP A 500 -5.88 13.00 -29.72
N ARG A 501 -6.22 14.16 -29.16
CA ARG A 501 -5.27 15.04 -28.47
C ARG A 501 -5.29 14.91 -26.97
N ALA A 502 -6.36 14.44 -26.37
CA ALA A 502 -6.41 14.09 -24.95
C ALA A 502 -7.54 13.10 -24.70
N SER A 503 -7.40 12.30 -23.66
CA SER A 503 -8.48 11.42 -23.20
C SER A 503 -8.52 11.35 -21.68
N LEU A 504 -9.72 11.21 -21.14
CA LEU A 504 -9.96 11.06 -19.71
C LEU A 504 -11.05 10.00 -19.49
N PRO A 505 -10.77 8.90 -18.76
CA PRO A 505 -11.78 7.92 -18.43
C PRO A 505 -12.73 8.47 -17.36
N PHE A 506 -14.01 8.09 -17.44
CA PHE A 506 -15.01 8.35 -16.41
C PHE A 506 -16.06 7.24 -16.39
N ARG A 507 -16.77 7.09 -15.27
CA ARG A 507 -17.77 6.04 -15.07
C ARG A 507 -19.14 6.66 -14.79
N ILE A 508 -20.17 6.10 -15.41
CA ILE A 508 -21.57 6.35 -15.04
C ILE A 508 -22.06 5.12 -14.27
N ARG A 509 -22.63 5.31 -13.07
CA ARG A 509 -23.23 4.25 -12.27
C ARG A 509 -24.75 4.27 -12.32
#